data_AF-A0A9J7EQH7-F1
#
_entry.id   AF-A0A9J7EQH7-F1
#
_cell.length_a   1.000
_cell.length_b   1.000
_cell.length_c   1.000
_cell.angle_alpha   90.00
_cell.angle_beta   90.00
_cell.angle_gamma   90.00
#
_symmetry.space_group_name_H-M   'P 1'
#
loop_
_entity.id
_entity.type
_entity.pdbx_description
1 polymer ?
#
loop_
_entity_poly.entity_id
_entity_poly.type
_entity_poly.pdbx_seq_one_letter_code
_entity_poly.pdbx_strand_id
1 'polypeptide(L)'
;VRVLNSAEGRAVQEAPPSTPVSVLGWRELPSAGDQVLEVSSEKRAGEVMRWRHSQRMKEKQAADVEVIAAREAAHQRAYTARLAHKRALGRYKLRAEGPRQKMIQYDTHPTLTVIVKGDVDGSVEAILDILETYDEHDRVKLDLVHFGVGPVTPNDLETAEVFKAVIYAFNVDCPPALTVEAKKKKIPIKLHNIIYRLVDDVKEEISARIPKRLEEEFVGKIQ
;
A
#
# COMPACT_ATOMS: atom_id res chain seq x y z
N VAL A 1 -22.84 -21.17 7.08
CA VAL A 1 -22.32 -21.51 5.74
C VAL A 1 -23.49 -21.54 4.77
N ARG A 2 -23.35 -21.00 3.54
CA ARG A 2 -24.44 -21.06 2.54
C ARG A 2 -24.36 -22.31 1.68
N VAL A 3 -23.17 -22.60 1.14
CA VAL A 3 -22.91 -23.77 0.29
C VAL A 3 -21.51 -24.30 0.62
N LEU A 4 -21.37 -25.63 0.62
CA LEU A 4 -20.09 -26.34 0.70
C LEU A 4 -19.89 -27.08 -0.62
N ASN A 5 -18.73 -26.87 -1.25
CA ASN A 5 -18.37 -27.56 -2.48
C ASN A 5 -17.10 -28.40 -2.27
N SER A 6 -17.07 -29.58 -2.89
CA SER A 6 -15.85 -30.39 -3.04
C SER A 6 -14.86 -29.71 -4.00
N ALA A 7 -13.61 -30.18 -4.03
CA ALA A 7 -12.57 -29.74 -4.98
C ALA A 7 -13.01 -29.86 -6.45
N GLU A 8 -13.91 -30.78 -6.77
CA GLU A 8 -14.49 -30.98 -8.11
C GLU A 8 -15.65 -30.01 -8.43
N GLY A 9 -15.97 -29.08 -7.54
CA GLY A 9 -17.05 -28.10 -7.72
C GLY A 9 -18.47 -28.64 -7.45
N ARG A 10 -18.59 -29.88 -6.98
CA ARG A 10 -19.88 -30.49 -6.60
C ARG A 10 -20.29 -30.07 -5.19
N ALA A 11 -21.56 -29.76 -4.99
CA ALA A 11 -22.10 -29.46 -3.66
C ALA A 11 -22.06 -30.70 -2.76
N VAL A 12 -21.52 -30.54 -1.55
CA VAL A 12 -21.44 -31.58 -0.51
C VAL A 12 -22.20 -31.14 0.73
N GLN A 13 -22.79 -32.09 1.46
CA GLN A 13 -23.54 -31.78 2.69
C GLN A 13 -22.64 -31.79 3.92
N GLU A 14 -21.60 -32.62 3.93
CA GLU A 14 -20.68 -32.80 5.06
C GLU A 14 -19.23 -32.84 4.56
N ALA A 15 -18.32 -32.38 5.42
CA ALA A 15 -16.89 -32.33 5.15
C ALA A 15 -16.13 -32.99 6.31
N PRO A 16 -15.73 -34.27 6.20
CA PRO A 16 -14.95 -34.93 7.25
C PRO A 16 -13.54 -34.33 7.35
N PRO A 17 -12.82 -34.57 8.47
CA PRO A 17 -11.45 -34.10 8.65
C PRO A 17 -10.56 -34.44 7.46
N SER A 18 -9.62 -33.54 7.13
CA SER A 18 -8.71 -33.67 5.99
C SER A 18 -9.37 -33.64 4.60
N THR A 19 -10.65 -33.29 4.50
CA THR A 19 -11.33 -33.09 3.20
C THR A 19 -11.21 -31.64 2.76
N PRO A 20 -10.62 -31.35 1.58
CA PRO A 20 -10.60 -29.99 1.05
C PRO A 20 -12.00 -29.59 0.59
N VAL A 21 -12.51 -28.47 1.10
CA VAL A 21 -13.81 -27.92 0.73
C VAL A 21 -13.74 -26.42 0.46
N SER A 22 -14.54 -25.96 -0.50
CA SER A 22 -14.78 -24.55 -0.76
C SER A 22 -16.04 -24.09 -0.04
N VAL A 23 -15.90 -23.07 0.79
CA VAL A 23 -16.97 -22.54 1.63
C VAL A 23 -17.46 -21.22 1.04
N LEU A 24 -18.76 -21.17 0.71
CA LEU A 24 -19.42 -19.95 0.22
C LEU A 24 -20.27 -19.30 1.32
N GLY A 25 -20.32 -17.97 1.28
CA GLY A 25 -21.14 -17.15 2.20
C GLY A 25 -20.35 -16.33 3.22
N TRP A 26 -19.07 -16.09 2.99
CA TRP A 26 -18.28 -15.14 3.75
C TRP A 26 -18.83 -13.71 3.58
N ARG A 27 -18.80 -12.92 4.66
CA ARG A 27 -19.13 -11.48 4.61
C ARG A 27 -17.95 -10.65 4.13
N GLU A 28 -16.77 -11.01 4.63
CA GLU A 28 -15.48 -10.43 4.29
C GLU A 28 -14.57 -11.59 3.90
N LEU A 29 -13.65 -11.35 2.97
CA LEU A 29 -12.72 -12.37 2.53
C LEU A 29 -11.74 -12.68 3.69
N PRO A 30 -11.64 -13.94 4.15
CA PRO A 30 -10.59 -14.31 5.09
C PRO A 30 -9.22 -14.28 4.41
N SER A 31 -8.16 -14.01 5.18
CA SER A 31 -6.80 -14.05 4.65
C SER A 31 -6.35 -15.50 4.47
N ALA A 32 -5.52 -15.75 3.45
CA ALA A 32 -4.93 -17.05 3.22
C ALA A 32 -4.12 -17.52 4.44
N GLY A 33 -4.39 -18.73 4.92
CA GLY A 33 -3.71 -19.30 6.10
C GLY A 33 -4.38 -19.01 7.45
N ASP A 34 -5.45 -18.20 7.48
CA ASP A 34 -6.23 -17.99 8.70
C ASP A 34 -6.89 -19.29 9.20
N GLN A 35 -6.91 -19.45 10.53
CA GLN A 35 -7.65 -20.54 11.17
C GLN A 35 -9.14 -20.22 11.26
N VAL A 36 -9.97 -21.11 10.71
CA VAL A 36 -11.42 -21.02 10.79
C VAL A 36 -11.91 -21.77 12.02
N LEU A 37 -12.66 -21.06 12.88
CA LEU A 37 -13.25 -21.62 14.10
C LEU A 37 -14.77 -21.53 14.01
N GLU A 38 -15.44 -22.66 14.24
CA GLU A 38 -16.89 -22.70 14.31
C GLU A 38 -17.39 -22.06 15.62
N VAL A 39 -18.53 -21.39 15.53
CA VAL A 39 -19.23 -20.80 16.67
C VAL A 39 -20.70 -21.17 16.64
N SER A 40 -21.31 -21.23 17.82
CA SER A 40 -22.69 -21.73 18.01
C SER A 40 -23.79 -20.86 17.40
N SER A 41 -23.55 -19.55 17.18
CA SER A 41 -24.54 -18.66 16.58
C SER A 41 -23.90 -17.46 15.87
N GLU A 42 -24.65 -16.87 14.94
CA GLU A 42 -24.23 -15.64 14.24
C GLU A 42 -24.01 -14.47 15.21
N LYS A 43 -24.84 -14.35 16.25
CA LYS A 43 -24.68 -13.32 17.29
C LYS A 43 -23.31 -13.47 17.97
N ARG A 44 -22.92 -14.70 18.31
CA ARG A 44 -21.61 -14.98 18.89
C ARG A 44 -20.48 -14.70 17.91
N ALA A 45 -20.62 -15.05 16.63
CA ALA A 45 -19.66 -14.70 15.58
C ALA A 45 -19.43 -13.18 15.52
N GLY A 46 -20.50 -12.40 15.53
CA GLY A 46 -20.43 -10.94 15.51
C GLY A 46 -19.76 -10.34 16.76
N GLU A 47 -19.99 -10.92 17.94
CA GLU A 47 -19.27 -10.52 19.16
C GLU A 47 -17.76 -10.79 19.07
N VAL A 48 -17.37 -11.96 18.59
CA VAL A 48 -15.97 -12.34 18.41
C VAL A 48 -15.28 -11.43 17.40
N MET A 49 -15.93 -11.14 16.26
CA MET A 49 -15.38 -10.26 15.23
C MET A 49 -15.21 -8.82 15.75
N ARG A 50 -16.22 -8.27 16.44
CA ARG A 50 -16.10 -6.93 17.06
C ARG A 50 -15.00 -6.87 18.11
N TRP A 51 -14.86 -7.93 18.90
CA TRP A 51 -13.79 -8.02 19.89
C TRP A 51 -12.41 -8.06 19.22
N ARG A 52 -12.21 -8.91 18.21
CA ARG A 52 -10.96 -8.99 17.43
C ARG A 52 -10.62 -7.66 16.77
N HIS A 53 -11.59 -7.02 16.13
CA HIS A 53 -11.41 -5.70 15.53
C HIS A 53 -11.03 -4.65 16.58
N SER A 54 -11.71 -4.64 17.73
CA SER A 54 -11.36 -3.74 18.84
C SER A 54 -9.96 -3.98 19.39
N GLN A 55 -9.48 -5.23 19.46
CA GLN A 55 -8.09 -5.52 19.88
C GLN A 55 -7.08 -4.97 18.88
N ARG A 56 -7.24 -5.25 17.57
CA ARG A 56 -6.35 -4.71 16.54
C ARG A 56 -6.31 -3.18 16.55
N MET A 57 -7.45 -2.54 16.74
CA MET A 57 -7.53 -1.07 16.82
C MET A 57 -6.81 -0.53 18.07
N LYS A 58 -6.88 -1.22 19.21
CA LYS A 58 -6.14 -0.84 20.42
C LYS A 58 -4.64 -1.01 20.25
N GLU A 59 -4.20 -2.12 19.66
CA GLU A 59 -2.77 -2.37 19.37
C GLU A 59 -2.21 -1.29 18.44
N LYS A 60 -2.93 -0.97 17.35
CA LYS A 60 -2.55 0.12 16.44
C LYS A 60 -2.49 1.46 17.15
N GLN A 61 -3.50 1.79 17.98
CA GLN A 61 -3.51 3.03 18.75
C GLN A 61 -2.32 3.12 19.72
N ALA A 62 -1.95 2.02 20.37
CA ALA A 62 -0.80 1.99 21.26
C ALA A 62 0.50 2.28 20.48
N ALA A 63 0.70 1.63 19.33
CA ALA A 63 1.84 1.90 18.46
C ALA A 63 1.86 3.35 17.94
N ASP A 64 0.71 3.89 17.54
CA ASP A 64 0.58 5.28 17.08
C ASP A 64 0.94 6.29 18.20
N VAL A 65 0.55 6.01 19.44
CA VAL A 65 0.87 6.84 20.61
C VAL A 65 2.38 6.91 20.84
N GLU A 66 3.11 5.81 20.66
CA GLU A 66 4.58 5.80 20.79
C GLU A 66 5.25 6.69 19.73
N VAL A 67 4.79 6.61 18.48
CA VAL A 67 5.28 7.46 17.38
C VAL A 67 4.98 8.93 17.65
N ILE A 68 3.79 9.26 18.15
CA ILE A 68 3.39 10.63 18.50
C ILE A 68 4.28 11.16 19.63
N ALA A 69 4.44 10.39 20.72
CA ALA A 69 5.27 10.79 21.86
C ALA A 69 6.75 11.00 21.46
N ALA A 70 7.29 10.16 20.58
CA ALA A 70 8.65 10.32 20.05
C ALA A 70 8.79 11.63 19.25
N ARG A 71 7.83 11.93 18.36
CA ARG A 71 7.79 13.18 17.59
C ARG A 71 7.68 14.40 18.51
N GLU A 72 6.84 14.34 19.54
CA GLU A 72 6.67 15.41 20.53
C GLU A 72 7.94 15.64 21.35
N ALA A 73 8.60 14.58 21.83
CA ALA A 73 9.84 14.67 22.59
C ALA A 73 10.98 15.28 21.75
N ALA A 74 11.10 14.90 20.47
CA ALA A 74 12.06 15.50 19.55
C ALA A 74 11.80 17.01 19.36
N HIS A 75 10.54 17.38 19.16
CA HIS A 75 10.13 18.78 19.07
C HIS A 75 10.44 19.55 20.37
N GLN A 76 10.14 18.98 21.53
CA GLN A 76 10.42 19.58 22.84
C GLN A 76 11.93 19.74 23.09
N ARG A 77 12.77 18.77 22.70
CA ARG A 77 14.24 18.88 22.79
C ARG A 77 14.78 20.03 21.93
N ALA A 78 14.33 20.13 20.68
CA ALA A 78 14.71 21.22 19.79
C ALA A 78 14.25 22.58 20.34
N TYR A 79 13.03 22.65 20.88
CA TYR A 79 12.46 23.86 21.48
C TYR A 79 13.23 24.30 22.73
N THR A 80 13.49 23.38 23.66
CA THR A 80 14.20 23.65 24.92
C THR A 80 15.65 24.06 24.67
N ALA A 81 16.37 23.41 23.74
CA ALA A 81 17.70 23.82 23.31
C ALA A 81 17.71 25.24 22.72
N ARG A 82 16.73 25.57 21.85
CA ARG A 82 16.58 26.91 21.29
C ARG A 82 16.29 27.97 22.37
N LEU A 83 15.50 27.64 23.39
CA LEU A 83 15.25 28.53 24.53
C LEU A 83 16.50 28.72 25.39
N ALA A 84 17.25 27.65 25.68
CA ALA A 84 18.51 27.73 26.42
C ALA A 84 19.52 28.61 25.71
N HIS A 85 19.67 28.45 24.38
CA HIS A 85 20.52 29.29 23.55
C HIS A 85 20.07 30.77 23.58
N LYS A 86 18.75 31.04 23.50
CA LYS A 86 18.20 32.40 23.67
C LYS A 86 18.54 33.02 25.03
N ARG A 87 18.44 32.25 26.12
CA ARG A 87 18.74 32.73 27.48
C ARG A 87 20.22 33.05 27.66
N ALA A 88 21.11 32.24 27.09
CA ALA A 88 22.55 32.45 27.16
C ALA A 88 23.02 33.76 26.50
N LEU A 89 22.31 34.24 25.48
CA LEU A 89 22.65 35.47 24.75
C LEU A 89 22.23 36.78 25.47
N GLY A 90 21.44 36.70 26.54
CA GLY A 90 21.06 37.86 27.35
C GLY A 90 20.37 38.98 26.56
N ARG A 91 21.00 40.18 26.49
CA ARG A 91 20.45 41.36 25.78
C ARG A 91 20.67 41.31 24.26
N TYR A 92 21.52 40.41 23.76
CA TYR A 92 21.77 40.28 22.32
C TYR A 92 20.60 39.55 21.65
N LYS A 93 20.00 40.17 20.64
CA LYS A 93 18.95 39.54 19.83
C LYS A 93 19.58 38.51 18.90
N LEU A 94 19.05 37.28 18.93
CA LEU A 94 19.31 36.29 17.88
C LEU A 94 18.93 36.88 16.54
N ARG A 95 19.93 37.03 15.66
CA ARG A 95 19.68 37.19 14.24
C ARG A 95 19.20 35.84 13.72
N ALA A 96 18.11 35.84 12.96
CA ALA A 96 17.68 34.62 12.28
C ALA A 96 18.76 34.26 11.26
N GLU A 97 19.40 33.10 11.45
CA GLU A 97 20.29 32.54 10.45
C GLU A 97 19.44 31.92 9.33
N GLY A 98 19.57 32.50 8.14
CA GLY A 98 18.96 31.99 6.92
C GLY A 98 17.44 32.20 6.79
N PRO A 99 16.90 31.82 5.62
CA PRO A 99 15.47 31.85 5.38
C PRO A 99 14.73 30.89 6.32
N ARG A 100 13.52 31.27 6.75
CA ARG A 100 12.65 30.41 7.55
C ARG A 100 12.42 29.10 6.80
N GLN A 101 12.94 28.00 7.33
CA GLN A 101 12.66 26.67 6.79
C GLN A 101 11.16 26.40 6.91
N LYS A 102 10.56 25.92 5.80
CA LYS A 102 9.15 25.50 5.80
C LYS A 102 9.04 24.29 6.73
N MET A 103 8.06 24.30 7.64
CA MET A 103 7.81 23.17 8.55
C MET A 103 7.36 21.91 7.81
N ILE A 104 6.80 22.10 6.62
CA ILE A 104 6.41 21.01 5.72
C ILE A 104 7.51 20.93 4.66
N GLN A 105 8.31 19.88 4.77
CA GLN A 105 9.27 19.50 3.73
C GLN A 105 8.48 18.73 2.68
N TYR A 106 8.39 19.27 1.46
CA TYR A 106 7.76 18.56 0.36
C TYR A 106 8.69 17.43 -0.07
N ASP A 107 8.14 16.23 -0.13
CA ASP A 107 8.83 15.06 -0.65
C ASP A 107 9.23 15.38 -2.10
N THR A 108 10.53 15.44 -2.37
CA THR A 108 11.07 15.80 -3.69
C THR A 108 11.41 14.56 -4.51
N HIS A 109 11.20 13.38 -3.93
CA HIS A 109 11.40 12.11 -4.60
C HIS A 109 10.24 11.83 -5.57
N PRO A 110 10.52 11.40 -6.81
CA PRO A 110 9.47 10.92 -7.69
C PRO A 110 8.81 9.69 -7.06
N THR A 111 7.48 9.69 -7.03
CA THR A 111 6.70 8.56 -6.49
C THR A 111 6.03 7.78 -7.63
N LEU A 112 6.05 6.46 -7.51
CA LEU A 112 5.25 5.56 -8.34
C LEU A 112 4.11 5.02 -7.50
N THR A 113 2.91 5.56 -7.73
CA THR A 113 1.68 5.10 -7.09
C THR A 113 1.12 3.90 -7.86
N VAL A 114 0.79 2.84 -7.12
CA VAL A 114 0.38 1.56 -7.69
C VAL A 114 -0.90 1.06 -7.02
N ILE A 115 -1.79 0.50 -7.83
CA ILE A 115 -2.96 -0.27 -7.36
C ILE A 115 -2.82 -1.70 -7.87
N VAL A 116 -2.98 -2.67 -6.98
CA VAL A 116 -2.86 -4.10 -7.30
C VAL A 116 -4.21 -4.78 -7.17
N LYS A 117 -4.62 -5.50 -8.20
CA LYS A 117 -5.82 -6.36 -8.20
C LYS A 117 -5.41 -7.78 -8.55
N GLY A 118 -5.82 -8.75 -7.76
CA GLY A 118 -5.54 -10.16 -8.02
C GLY A 118 -6.79 -11.02 -7.98
N ASP A 119 -6.72 -12.20 -8.56
CA ASP A 119 -7.84 -13.15 -8.56
C ASP A 119 -8.02 -13.84 -7.19
N VAL A 120 -6.90 -14.13 -6.52
CA VAL A 120 -6.86 -14.83 -5.23
C VAL A 120 -5.98 -14.07 -4.26
N ASP A 121 -6.33 -14.12 -2.98
CA ASP A 121 -5.63 -13.43 -1.89
C ASP A 121 -4.12 -13.75 -1.84
N GLY A 122 -3.75 -15.04 -1.88
CA GLY A 122 -2.34 -15.44 -1.85
C GLY A 122 -1.51 -14.94 -3.05
N SER A 123 -2.14 -14.69 -4.20
CA SER A 123 -1.46 -14.07 -5.34
C SER A 123 -1.18 -12.59 -5.09
N VAL A 124 -2.10 -11.89 -4.41
CA VAL A 124 -1.93 -10.49 -4.03
C VAL A 124 -0.82 -10.39 -2.99
N GLU A 125 -0.86 -11.21 -1.94
CA GLU A 125 0.19 -11.25 -0.90
C GLU A 125 1.59 -11.48 -1.50
N ALA A 126 1.73 -12.47 -2.39
CA ALA A 126 3.01 -12.72 -3.06
C ALA A 126 3.52 -11.51 -3.87
N ILE A 127 2.62 -10.74 -4.49
CA ILE A 127 2.99 -9.51 -5.21
C ILE A 127 3.40 -8.43 -4.21
N LEU A 128 2.69 -8.28 -3.10
CA LEU A 128 3.01 -7.30 -2.05
C LEU A 128 4.41 -7.54 -1.46
N ASP A 129 4.73 -8.78 -1.09
CA ASP A 129 6.04 -9.15 -0.54
C ASP A 129 7.18 -8.82 -1.52
N ILE A 130 6.96 -9.08 -2.81
CA ILE A 130 7.93 -8.75 -3.85
C ILE A 130 8.09 -7.23 -3.97
N LEU A 131 6.99 -6.48 -3.98
CA LEU A 131 7.01 -5.02 -4.10
C LEU A 131 7.68 -4.35 -2.89
N GLU A 132 7.46 -4.86 -1.68
CA GLU A 132 8.14 -4.39 -0.46
C GLU A 132 9.66 -4.56 -0.55
N THR A 133 10.12 -5.67 -1.13
CA THR A 133 11.56 -5.93 -1.35
C THR A 133 12.21 -4.87 -2.27
N TYR A 134 11.46 -4.22 -3.16
CA TYR A 134 11.97 -3.22 -4.09
C TYR A 134 11.89 -1.77 -3.59
N ASP A 135 11.24 -1.49 -2.45
CA ASP A 135 11.12 -0.13 -1.90
C ASP A 135 12.47 0.44 -1.39
N GLU A 136 13.54 -0.35 -1.44
CA GLU A 136 14.90 0.02 -1.05
C GLU A 136 15.62 0.96 -2.05
N HIS A 137 14.99 1.32 -3.18
CA HIS A 137 15.59 2.21 -4.16
C HIS A 137 15.35 3.69 -3.81
N ASP A 138 16.36 4.29 -3.17
CA ASP A 138 16.50 5.70 -2.71
C ASP A 138 16.14 6.80 -3.75
N ARG A 139 15.85 6.42 -5.00
CA ARG A 139 15.56 7.33 -6.12
C ARG A 139 14.09 7.44 -6.47
N VAL A 140 13.26 6.43 -6.21
CA VAL A 140 11.83 6.43 -6.53
C VAL A 140 11.08 5.73 -5.40
N LYS A 141 10.13 6.41 -4.78
CA LYS A 141 9.29 5.81 -3.73
C LYS A 141 8.15 5.02 -4.37
N LEU A 142 8.01 3.74 -4.03
CA LEU A 142 6.86 2.96 -4.42
C LEU A 142 5.73 3.19 -3.41
N ASP A 143 4.57 3.64 -3.87
CA ASP A 143 3.43 3.90 -2.99
C ASP A 143 2.25 3.01 -3.38
N LEU A 144 1.99 1.99 -2.55
CA LEU A 144 0.85 1.12 -2.72
C LEU A 144 -0.39 1.78 -2.13
N VAL A 145 -1.26 2.30 -2.99
CA VAL A 145 -2.46 3.02 -2.55
C VAL A 145 -3.57 2.07 -2.17
N HIS A 146 -3.78 1.02 -2.97
CA HIS A 146 -4.85 0.07 -2.78
C HIS A 146 -4.49 -1.30 -3.32
N PHE A 147 -4.87 -2.34 -2.59
CA PHE A 147 -4.83 -3.72 -3.06
C PHE A 147 -6.18 -4.39 -2.83
N GLY A 148 -6.51 -5.37 -3.66
CA GLY A 148 -7.73 -6.15 -3.43
C GLY A 148 -7.86 -7.35 -4.34
N VAL A 149 -8.81 -8.21 -3.97
CA VAL A 149 -9.15 -9.42 -4.71
C VAL A 149 -10.38 -9.17 -5.59
N GLY A 150 -10.35 -9.68 -6.81
CA GLY A 150 -11.44 -9.61 -7.79
C GLY A 150 -11.21 -8.61 -8.94
N PRO A 151 -12.22 -8.47 -9.83
CA PRO A 151 -12.19 -7.58 -10.99
C PRO A 151 -11.91 -6.12 -10.66
N VAL A 152 -11.33 -5.41 -11.63
CA VAL A 152 -11.14 -3.96 -11.52
C VAL A 152 -12.52 -3.30 -11.39
N THR A 153 -12.68 -2.49 -10.34
CA THR A 153 -13.93 -1.80 -10.00
C THR A 153 -13.88 -0.32 -10.39
N PRO A 154 -15.03 0.36 -10.52
CA PRO A 154 -15.05 1.81 -10.77
C PRO A 154 -14.31 2.61 -9.68
N ASN A 155 -14.39 2.17 -8.42
CA ASN A 155 -13.70 2.82 -7.29
C ASN A 155 -12.17 2.77 -7.43
N ASP A 156 -11.64 1.70 -8.01
CA ASP A 156 -10.20 1.58 -8.30
C ASP A 156 -9.78 2.59 -9.38
N LEU A 157 -10.65 2.84 -10.36
CA LEU A 157 -10.42 3.82 -11.42
C LEU A 157 -10.42 5.26 -10.87
N GLU A 158 -11.36 5.58 -9.98
CA GLU A 158 -11.42 6.88 -9.30
C GLU A 158 -10.18 7.11 -8.43
N THR A 159 -9.76 6.09 -7.67
CA THR A 159 -8.55 6.14 -6.85
C THR A 159 -7.32 6.34 -7.74
N ALA A 160 -7.22 5.60 -8.84
CA ALA A 160 -6.12 5.74 -9.79
C ALA A 160 -6.07 7.12 -10.44
N GLU A 161 -7.21 7.75 -10.71
CA GLU A 161 -7.29 9.11 -11.25
C GLU A 161 -6.71 10.14 -10.27
N VAL A 162 -7.13 10.07 -9.00
CA VAL A 162 -6.73 11.02 -7.95
C VAL A 162 -5.22 10.94 -7.69
N PHE A 163 -4.69 9.72 -7.57
CA PHE A 163 -3.28 9.49 -7.24
C PHE A 163 -2.38 9.34 -8.47
N LYS A 164 -2.93 9.46 -9.69
CA LYS A 164 -2.23 9.17 -10.95
C LYS A 164 -1.51 7.82 -10.93
N ALA A 165 -2.20 6.82 -10.39
CA ALA A 165 -1.65 5.49 -10.15
C ALA A 165 -1.75 4.60 -11.39
N VAL A 166 -0.86 3.61 -11.46
CA VAL A 166 -0.92 2.52 -12.43
C VAL A 166 -1.71 1.35 -11.83
N ILE A 167 -2.69 0.84 -12.56
CA ILE A 167 -3.47 -0.33 -12.12
C ILE A 167 -2.84 -1.59 -12.71
N TYR A 168 -2.38 -2.49 -11.86
CA TYR A 168 -1.96 -3.84 -12.22
C TYR A 168 -3.04 -4.84 -11.86
N ALA A 169 -3.59 -5.52 -12.86
CA ALA A 169 -4.54 -6.60 -12.68
C ALA A 169 -3.84 -7.94 -12.97
N PHE A 170 -3.80 -8.81 -11.97
CA PHE A 170 -3.18 -10.12 -12.02
C PHE A 170 -4.22 -11.23 -12.11
N ASN A 171 -4.24 -11.94 -13.23
CA ASN A 171 -5.22 -12.99 -13.56
C ASN A 171 -6.68 -12.51 -13.46
N VAL A 172 -6.91 -11.23 -13.74
CA VAL A 172 -8.19 -10.58 -13.56
C VAL A 172 -8.57 -9.80 -14.80
N ASP A 173 -9.83 -9.94 -15.20
CA ASP A 173 -10.40 -9.21 -16.32
C ASP A 173 -10.87 -7.81 -15.94
N CYS A 174 -10.77 -6.88 -16.90
CA CYS A 174 -11.35 -5.55 -16.80
C CYS A 174 -12.59 -5.46 -17.71
N PRO A 175 -13.78 -5.14 -17.16
CA PRO A 175 -14.98 -4.90 -17.94
C PRO A 175 -14.74 -3.86 -19.05
N PRO A 176 -15.27 -4.07 -20.27
CA PRO A 176 -14.99 -3.18 -21.40
C PRO A 176 -15.46 -1.74 -21.17
N ALA A 177 -16.52 -1.55 -20.39
CA ALA A 177 -16.99 -0.22 -19.98
C ALA A 177 -15.90 0.58 -19.25
N LEU A 178 -15.20 -0.06 -18.31
CA LEU A 178 -14.15 0.57 -17.51
C LEU A 178 -12.89 0.82 -18.35
N THR A 179 -12.56 -0.04 -19.30
CA THR A 179 -11.43 0.18 -20.23
C THR A 179 -11.64 1.43 -21.08
N VAL A 180 -12.87 1.71 -21.51
CA VAL A 180 -13.20 2.93 -22.26
C VAL A 180 -13.05 4.17 -21.36
N GLU A 181 -13.50 4.10 -20.12
CA GLU A 181 -13.34 5.20 -19.15
C GLU A 181 -11.89 5.45 -18.79
N ALA A 182 -11.10 4.40 -18.59
CA ALA A 182 -9.67 4.50 -18.34
C ALA A 182 -8.92 5.17 -19.48
N LYS A 183 -9.27 4.85 -20.74
CA LYS A 183 -8.72 5.54 -21.91
C LYS A 183 -9.08 7.02 -21.95
N LYS A 184 -10.31 7.39 -21.59
CA LYS A 184 -10.74 8.80 -21.50
C LYS A 184 -9.95 9.55 -20.41
N LYS A 185 -9.80 8.93 -19.25
CA LYS A 185 -9.09 9.48 -18.07
C LYS A 185 -7.56 9.35 -18.18
N LYS A 186 -7.05 8.67 -19.20
CA LYS A 186 -5.61 8.36 -19.43
C LYS A 186 -4.98 7.57 -18.28
N ILE A 187 -5.72 6.64 -17.70
CA ILE A 187 -5.24 5.76 -16.63
C ILE A 187 -4.68 4.48 -17.26
N PRO A 188 -3.40 4.14 -17.03
CA PRO A 188 -2.81 2.92 -17.54
C PRO A 188 -3.32 1.70 -16.74
N ILE A 189 -3.97 0.78 -17.44
CA ILE A 189 -4.36 -0.53 -16.91
C ILE A 189 -3.48 -1.58 -17.57
N LYS A 190 -2.71 -2.32 -16.76
CA LYS A 190 -1.83 -3.39 -17.20
C LYS A 190 -2.37 -4.74 -16.72
N LEU A 191 -2.67 -5.63 -17.66
CA LEU A 191 -3.17 -6.97 -17.39
C LEU A 191 -2.01 -7.97 -17.47
N HIS A 192 -1.80 -8.75 -16.42
CA HIS A 192 -0.75 -9.76 -16.37
C HIS A 192 -1.28 -11.10 -15.86
N ASN A 193 -0.78 -12.19 -16.43
CA ASN A 193 -1.10 -13.55 -15.97
C ASN A 193 0.10 -14.23 -15.31
N ILE A 194 1.28 -13.58 -15.32
CA ILE A 194 2.56 -14.13 -14.83
C ILE A 194 3.22 -13.07 -13.95
N ILE A 195 3.54 -13.43 -12.71
CA ILE A 195 4.06 -12.50 -11.68
C ILE A 195 5.37 -11.84 -12.13
N TYR A 196 6.32 -12.60 -12.70
CA TYR A 196 7.61 -12.04 -13.13
C TYR A 196 7.47 -10.93 -14.18
N ARG A 197 6.51 -11.06 -15.11
CA ARG A 197 6.25 -10.02 -16.12
C ARG A 197 5.70 -8.75 -15.49
N LEU A 198 4.85 -8.89 -14.48
CA LEU A 198 4.33 -7.75 -13.71
C LEU A 198 5.47 -7.02 -13.01
N VAL A 199 6.37 -7.77 -12.37
CA VAL A 199 7.53 -7.21 -11.66
C VAL A 199 8.47 -6.48 -12.62
N ASP A 200 8.74 -7.06 -13.79
CA ASP A 200 9.56 -6.42 -14.81
C ASP A 200 8.92 -5.12 -15.32
N ASP A 201 7.60 -5.12 -15.57
CA ASP A 201 6.85 -3.92 -15.93
C ASP A 201 6.89 -2.84 -14.84
N VAL A 202 6.85 -3.22 -13.56
CA VAL A 202 7.01 -2.29 -12.44
C VAL A 202 8.43 -1.70 -12.44
N LYS A 203 9.46 -2.51 -12.66
CA LYS A 203 10.86 -2.04 -12.77
C LYS A 203 11.05 -1.09 -13.94
N GLU A 204 10.42 -1.35 -15.07
CA GLU A 204 10.45 -0.44 -16.23
C GLU A 204 9.79 0.90 -15.92
N GLU A 205 8.63 0.90 -15.25
CA GLU A 205 7.94 2.13 -14.81
C GLU A 205 8.76 2.93 -13.80
N ILE A 206 9.41 2.24 -12.86
CA ILE A 206 10.36 2.86 -11.93
C ILE A 206 11.50 3.49 -12.73
N SER A 207 12.12 2.72 -13.62
CA SER A 207 13.27 3.17 -14.43
C SER A 207 12.93 4.36 -15.33
N ALA A 208 11.71 4.42 -15.87
CA ALA A 208 11.23 5.54 -16.67
C ALA A 208 11.04 6.83 -15.86
N ARG A 209 10.74 6.72 -14.56
CA ARG A 209 10.57 7.85 -13.64
C ARG A 209 11.86 8.27 -12.94
N ILE A 210 12.93 7.46 -13.02
CA ILE A 210 14.24 7.83 -12.48
C ILE A 210 14.78 9.06 -13.23
N PRO A 211 15.21 10.12 -12.52
CA PRO A 211 15.84 11.27 -13.14
C PRO A 211 17.13 10.83 -13.85
N LYS A 212 17.25 11.17 -15.14
CA LYS A 212 18.44 10.86 -15.93
C LYS A 212 19.67 11.54 -15.33
N ARG A 213 20.76 10.79 -15.23
CA ARG A 213 22.06 11.35 -14.85
C ARG A 213 22.60 12.16 -16.03
N LEU A 214 22.90 13.43 -15.80
CA LEU A 214 23.65 14.24 -16.76
C LEU A 214 25.13 13.87 -16.60
N GLU A 215 25.71 13.32 -17.66
CA GLU A 215 27.16 13.13 -17.77
C GLU A 215 27.66 14.13 -18.81
N GLU A 216 28.54 15.03 -18.40
CA GLU A 216 29.21 15.97 -19.30
C GLU A 216 30.50 15.32 -19.78
N GLU A 217 30.55 14.98 -21.06
CA GLU A 217 31.76 14.45 -21.67
C GLU A 217 32.59 15.60 -22.24
N PHE A 218 33.86 15.70 -21.81
CA PHE A 218 34.74 16.79 -22.20
C PHE A 218 35.32 16.53 -23.60
N VAL A 219 34.72 17.12 -24.63
CA VAL A 219 35.10 16.90 -26.03
C VAL A 219 36.41 17.61 -26.43
N GLY A 220 36.88 18.57 -25.64
CA GLY A 220 38.18 19.22 -25.83
C GLY A 220 38.18 20.71 -25.47
N LYS A 221 39.39 21.27 -25.24
CA LYS A 221 39.62 22.70 -25.00
C LYS A 221 40.48 23.26 -26.12
N ILE A 222 40.04 24.35 -26.75
CA ILE A 222 40.90 25.12 -27.64
C ILE A 222 41.73 26.08 -26.76
N GLN A 223 43.05 26.06 -26.96
CA GLN A 223 44.02 26.98 -26.37
C GLN A 223 44.41 28.07 -27.35
#